data_AF-A0A1W9MV78-F1
#
_entry.id   AF-A0A1W9MV78-F1
#
_cell.length_a   1.000
_cell.length_b   1.000
_cell.length_c   1.000
_cell.angle_alpha   90.00
_cell.angle_beta   90.00
_cell.angle_gamma   90.00
#
_symmetry.space_group_name_H-M   'P 1'
#
loop_
_entity.id
_entity.type
_entity.pdbx_description
1 polymer ?
#
loop_
_entity_poly.entity_id
_entity_poly.type
_entity_poly.pdbx_seq_one_letter_code
_entity_poly.pdbx_strand_id
1 'polypeptide(L)'
;MESQTLKEIDLYLEEFYPKSIEAGNQLARVKFDKTQVRGLETLVASTNRFSEIMNYIKNQAGKEKKDDKKWSRVAPLLLGQLEELEKKAKQLGGEDISAILGIKMRLARGWIRQVVTHYLYEKSKKDK
;
A
#
# COMPACT_ATOMS: atom_id res chain seq x y z
N MET A 1 3.34 -21.32 7.22
CA MET A 1 3.11 -20.91 5.82
C MET A 1 4.10 -21.68 4.97
N GLU A 2 3.61 -22.36 3.95
CA GLU A 2 4.42 -23.24 3.11
C GLU A 2 5.39 -22.44 2.24
N SER A 3 6.55 -23.03 1.92
CA SER A 3 7.58 -22.38 1.09
C SER A 3 7.05 -21.97 -0.29
N GLN A 4 6.09 -22.71 -0.84
CA GLN A 4 5.47 -22.43 -2.12
C GLN A 4 4.63 -21.15 -2.08
N THR A 5 3.81 -20.97 -1.03
CA THR A 5 3.00 -19.75 -0.83
C THR A 5 3.88 -18.51 -0.72
N LEU A 6 5.02 -18.59 -0.03
CA LEU A 6 5.95 -17.47 0.09
C LEU A 6 6.51 -17.05 -1.28
N LYS A 7 6.90 -18.03 -2.11
CA LYS A 7 7.36 -17.77 -3.48
C LYS A 7 6.27 -17.11 -4.33
N GLU A 8 5.03 -17.55 -4.20
CA GLU A 8 3.90 -16.97 -4.95
C GLU A 8 3.58 -15.54 -4.50
N ILE A 9 3.74 -15.22 -3.22
CA ILE A 9 3.64 -13.84 -2.71
C ILE A 9 4.70 -12.96 -3.35
N ASP A 10 5.96 -13.41 -3.36
CA ASP A 10 7.07 -12.63 -3.89
C ASP A 10 6.92 -12.42 -5.40
N LEU A 11 6.59 -13.47 -6.16
CA LEU A 11 6.31 -13.37 -7.60
C LEU A 11 5.17 -12.39 -7.89
N TYR A 12 4.09 -12.46 -7.11
CA TYR A 12 2.98 -11.54 -7.29
C TYR A 12 3.37 -10.10 -6.97
N LEU A 13 4.24 -9.86 -5.98
CA LEU A 13 4.75 -8.50 -5.71
C LEU A 13 5.61 -7.95 -6.85
N GLU A 14 6.34 -8.79 -7.57
CA GLU A 14 7.07 -8.40 -8.79
C GLU A 14 6.10 -8.06 -9.92
N GLU A 15 5.07 -8.89 -10.14
CA GLU A 15 4.01 -8.61 -11.12
C GLU A 15 3.21 -7.34 -10.78
N PHE A 16 2.99 -7.08 -9.50
CA PHE A 16 2.24 -5.93 -9.00
C PHE A 16 3.07 -4.63 -8.99
N TYR A 17 4.40 -4.74 -9.15
CA TYR A 17 5.32 -3.61 -9.03
C TYR A 17 4.97 -2.39 -9.90
N PRO A 18 4.50 -2.52 -11.16
CA PRO A 18 4.06 -1.38 -11.97
C PRO A 18 2.93 -0.57 -11.31
N LYS A 19 2.00 -1.22 -10.60
CA LYS A 19 0.94 -0.54 -9.84
C LYS A 19 1.51 0.17 -8.60
N SER A 20 2.47 -0.44 -7.92
CA SER A 20 3.19 0.20 -6.81
C SER A 20 3.92 1.47 -7.27
N ILE A 21 4.54 1.43 -8.46
CA ILE A 21 5.14 2.60 -9.12
C ILE A 21 4.10 3.69 -9.38
N GLU A 22 2.94 3.35 -9.95
CA GLU A 22 1.85 4.30 -10.20
C GLU A 22 1.41 5.02 -8.91
N ALA A 23 1.22 4.28 -7.82
CA ALA A 23 0.89 4.85 -6.52
C ALA A 23 1.99 5.79 -5.99
N GLY A 24 3.25 5.39 -6.09
CA GLY A 24 4.39 6.24 -5.72
C GLY A 24 4.46 7.54 -6.54
N ASN A 25 4.24 7.44 -7.85
CA ASN A 25 4.16 8.58 -8.76
C ASN A 25 3.04 9.53 -8.37
N GLN A 26 1.87 8.98 -8.07
CA GLN A 26 0.70 9.78 -7.73
C GLN A 26 0.92 10.53 -6.40
N LEU A 27 1.49 9.87 -5.38
CA LEU A 27 1.90 10.53 -4.12
C LEU A 27 2.87 11.69 -4.38
N ALA A 28 3.85 11.51 -5.27
CA ALA A 28 4.82 12.55 -5.62
C ALA A 28 4.18 13.67 -6.46
N ARG A 29 3.19 13.35 -7.31
CA ARG A 29 2.48 14.32 -8.16
C ARG A 29 1.63 15.28 -7.35
N VAL A 30 0.90 14.78 -6.35
CA VAL A 30 0.07 15.60 -5.46
C VAL A 30 0.87 16.24 -4.32
N LYS A 31 2.21 16.16 -4.38
CA LYS A 31 3.14 16.81 -3.44
C LYS A 31 2.86 16.44 -1.97
N PHE A 32 2.74 15.13 -1.72
CA PHE A 32 2.70 14.63 -0.34
C PHE A 32 3.97 15.00 0.44
N ASP A 33 3.81 15.26 1.73
CA ASP A 33 4.94 15.41 2.63
C ASP A 33 5.60 14.04 2.89
N LYS A 34 6.93 14.04 3.09
CA LYS A 34 7.68 12.80 3.35
C LYS A 34 7.19 12.13 4.64
N THR A 35 6.86 12.92 5.65
CA THR A 35 6.32 12.48 6.94
C THR A 35 4.99 11.77 6.78
N GLN A 36 4.11 12.26 5.90
CA GLN A 36 2.81 11.62 5.64
C GLN A 36 3.00 10.24 5.00
N VAL A 37 3.89 10.13 4.01
CA VAL A 37 4.15 8.85 3.31
C VAL A 37 4.86 7.86 4.24
N ARG A 38 5.85 8.32 5.02
CA ARG A 38 6.53 7.49 6.03
C ARG A 38 5.59 7.09 7.19
N GLY A 39 4.63 7.93 7.53
CA GLY A 39 3.59 7.61 8.51
C GLY A 39 2.73 6.42 8.05
N LEU A 40 2.31 6.41 6.77
CA LEU A 40 1.61 5.28 6.18
C LEU A 40 2.48 4.01 6.16
N GLU A 41 3.74 4.12 5.74
CA GLU A 41 4.69 3.00 5.75
C GLU A 41 4.85 2.38 7.14
N THR A 42 5.03 3.24 8.15
CA THR A 42 5.20 2.82 9.54
C THR A 42 3.96 2.09 10.04
N LEU A 43 2.76 2.62 9.75
CA LEU A 43 1.51 1.96 10.12
C LEU A 43 1.38 0.58 9.48
N VAL A 44 1.62 0.47 8.17
CA VAL A 44 1.52 -0.81 7.44
C VAL A 44 2.55 -1.82 7.94
N ALA A 45 3.75 -1.36 8.30
CA ALA A 45 4.80 -2.20 8.85
C ALA A 45 4.46 -2.73 10.25
N SER A 46 3.82 -1.91 11.10
CA SER A 46 3.61 -2.23 12.52
C SER A 46 2.27 -2.89 12.84
N THR A 47 1.22 -2.62 12.06
CA THR A 47 -0.09 -3.23 12.31
C THR A 47 -0.10 -4.73 12.02
N ASN A 48 -1.00 -5.45 12.71
CA ASN A 48 -1.36 -6.84 12.45
C ASN A 48 -2.76 -6.98 11.82
N ARG A 49 -3.46 -5.86 11.58
CA ARG A 49 -4.83 -5.83 11.07
C ARG A 49 -4.88 -5.10 9.73
N PHE A 50 -5.17 -5.84 8.67
CA PHE A 50 -5.29 -5.26 7.32
C PHE A 50 -6.34 -4.14 7.24
N SER A 51 -7.44 -4.27 7.99
CA SER A 51 -8.49 -3.25 8.06
C SER A 51 -8.01 -1.92 8.64
N GLU A 52 -6.98 -1.90 9.51
CA GLU A 52 -6.42 -0.66 10.03
C GLU A 52 -5.73 0.16 8.94
N ILE A 53 -5.09 -0.50 7.98
CA ILE A 53 -4.47 0.15 6.82
C ILE A 53 -5.55 0.87 6.00
N MET A 54 -6.60 0.12 5.64
CA MET A 54 -7.73 0.65 4.87
C MET A 54 -8.42 1.81 5.59
N ASN A 55 -8.69 1.64 6.89
CA ASN A 55 -9.36 2.64 7.71
C ASN A 55 -8.50 3.89 7.90
N TYR A 56 -7.19 3.73 8.05
CA TYR A 56 -6.29 4.88 8.11
C TYR A 56 -6.39 5.72 6.84
N ILE A 57 -6.29 5.10 5.65
CA ILE A 57 -6.38 5.83 4.38
C ILE A 57 -7.74 6.54 4.25
N LYS A 58 -8.84 5.85 4.57
CA LYS A 58 -10.20 6.42 4.57
C LYS A 58 -10.32 7.60 5.53
N ASN A 59 -9.76 7.47 6.74
CA ASN A 59 -9.78 8.51 7.75
C ASN A 59 -8.96 9.73 7.33
N GLN A 60 -7.81 9.53 6.71
CA GLN A 60 -7.01 10.64 6.19
C GLN A 60 -7.76 11.39 5.08
N ALA A 61 -8.37 10.66 4.14
CA ALA A 61 -9.20 11.27 3.09
C ALA A 61 -10.44 11.99 3.63
N GLY A 62 -11.09 11.45 4.67
CA GLY A 62 -12.31 12.04 5.25
C GLY A 62 -12.07 13.26 6.15
N LYS A 63 -10.85 13.44 6.69
CA LYS A 63 -10.49 14.55 7.59
C LYS A 63 -9.87 15.75 6.87
N GLU A 64 -9.67 15.65 5.56
CA GLU A 64 -9.03 16.70 4.78
C GLU A 64 -9.86 17.99 4.73
N LYS A 65 -9.19 19.12 4.98
CA LYS A 65 -9.79 20.45 4.84
C LYS A 65 -10.03 20.74 3.36
N LYS A 66 -10.97 21.66 3.06
CA LYS A 66 -11.34 22.02 1.67
C LYS A 66 -10.15 22.34 0.76
N ASP A 67 -9.07 22.91 1.31
CA ASP A 67 -7.90 23.38 0.55
C ASP A 67 -6.77 22.34 0.43
N ASP A 68 -6.79 21.28 1.23
CA ASP A 68 -5.78 20.21 1.20
C ASP A 68 -6.48 18.89 0.85
N LYS A 69 -6.69 18.64 -0.45
CA LYS A 69 -7.40 17.46 -0.99
C LYS A 69 -6.45 16.36 -1.51
N LYS A 70 -5.27 16.23 -0.91
CA LYS A 70 -4.23 15.30 -1.40
C LYS A 70 -4.64 13.84 -1.17
N TRP A 71 -4.99 13.45 0.04
CA TRP A 71 -5.52 12.14 0.37
C TRP A 71 -6.77 11.81 -0.41
N SER A 72 -7.71 12.73 -0.56
CA SER A 72 -8.94 12.52 -1.33
C SER A 72 -8.64 12.15 -2.80
N ARG A 73 -7.55 12.67 -3.38
CA ARG A 73 -7.11 12.36 -4.74
C ARG A 73 -6.35 11.03 -4.87
N VAL A 74 -5.72 10.57 -3.79
CA VAL A 74 -4.83 9.39 -3.83
C VAL A 74 -5.49 8.16 -3.20
N ALA A 75 -6.38 8.34 -2.24
CA ALA A 75 -7.05 7.28 -1.51
C ALA A 75 -7.77 6.28 -2.42
N PRO A 76 -8.52 6.68 -3.47
CA PRO A 76 -9.16 5.71 -4.37
C PRO A 76 -8.16 4.74 -5.00
N LEU A 77 -6.99 5.25 -5.43
CA LEU A 77 -5.94 4.43 -6.01
C LEU A 77 -5.34 3.46 -5.00
N LEU A 78 -4.96 3.96 -3.81
CA LEU A 78 -4.34 3.10 -2.78
C LEU A 78 -5.31 2.05 -2.25
N LEU A 79 -6.59 2.42 -2.04
CA LEU A 79 -7.62 1.51 -1.59
C LEU A 79 -7.91 0.45 -2.65
N GLY A 80 -8.00 0.83 -3.93
CA GLY A 80 -8.16 -0.12 -5.03
C GLY A 80 -7.03 -1.13 -5.10
N GLN A 81 -5.77 -0.67 -4.97
CA GLN A 81 -4.63 -1.58 -4.93
C GLN A 81 -4.66 -2.51 -3.72
N LEU A 82 -4.98 -2.01 -2.53
CA LEU A 82 -5.14 -2.85 -1.33
C LEU A 82 -6.27 -3.87 -1.47
N GLU A 83 -7.39 -3.52 -2.11
CA GLU A 83 -8.47 -4.45 -2.42
C GLU A 83 -8.02 -5.57 -3.36
N GLU A 84 -7.17 -5.25 -4.35
CA GLU A 84 -6.56 -6.27 -5.22
C GLU A 84 -5.63 -7.21 -4.43
N LEU A 85 -4.79 -6.66 -3.55
CA LEU A 85 -3.94 -7.47 -2.67
C LEU A 85 -4.77 -8.38 -1.76
N GLU A 86 -5.90 -7.88 -1.24
CA GLU A 86 -6.83 -8.69 -0.46
C GLU A 86 -7.45 -9.82 -1.31
N LYS A 87 -7.85 -9.55 -2.55
CA LYS A 87 -8.38 -10.58 -3.45
C LYS A 87 -7.33 -11.65 -3.72
N LYS A 88 -6.08 -11.27 -4.01
CA LYS A 88 -4.98 -12.22 -4.21
C LYS A 88 -4.72 -13.04 -2.94
N ALA A 89 -4.73 -12.41 -1.77
CA ALA A 89 -4.53 -13.12 -0.52
C ALA A 89 -5.62 -14.17 -0.26
N LYS A 90 -6.89 -13.88 -0.60
CA LYS A 90 -7.98 -14.86 -0.53
C LYS A 90 -7.78 -16.02 -1.49
N GLN A 91 -7.31 -15.76 -2.71
CA GLN A 91 -7.01 -16.80 -3.69
C GLN A 91 -5.88 -17.73 -3.21
N LEU A 92 -4.81 -17.17 -2.66
CA LEU A 92 -3.65 -17.94 -2.17
C LEU A 92 -3.91 -18.66 -0.86
N GLY A 93 -4.74 -18.09 0.03
CA GLY A 93 -5.03 -18.65 1.34
C GLY A 93 -6.22 -19.62 1.37
N GLY A 94 -7.01 -19.69 0.29
CA GLY A 94 -8.20 -20.55 0.22
C GLY A 94 -9.22 -20.21 1.30
N GLU A 95 -9.56 -21.20 2.14
CA GLU A 95 -10.53 -21.05 3.24
C GLU A 95 -9.85 -20.79 4.60
N ASP A 96 -8.52 -20.90 4.70
CA ASP A 96 -7.81 -20.66 5.95
C ASP A 96 -7.69 -19.16 6.24
N ILE A 97 -8.55 -18.66 7.14
CA ILE A 97 -8.60 -17.26 7.55
C ILE A 97 -7.25 -16.77 8.10
N SER A 98 -6.53 -17.63 8.84
CA SER A 98 -5.24 -17.29 9.43
C SER A 98 -4.17 -17.15 8.35
N ALA A 99 -4.15 -18.08 7.38
CA ALA A 99 -3.29 -17.98 6.21
C ALA A 99 -3.61 -16.72 5.39
N ILE A 100 -4.88 -16.47 5.11
CA ILE A 100 -5.32 -15.27 4.36
C ILE A 100 -4.82 -13.99 5.04
N LEU A 101 -5.00 -13.86 6.36
CA LEU A 101 -4.52 -12.68 7.07
C LEU A 101 -2.99 -12.55 6.99
N GLY A 102 -2.26 -13.66 7.18
CA GLY A 102 -0.81 -13.67 7.05
C GLY A 102 -0.34 -13.22 5.66
N ILE A 103 -1.00 -13.69 4.61
CA ILE A 103 -0.71 -13.32 3.21
C ILE A 103 -1.05 -11.85 2.95
N LYS A 104 -2.24 -11.38 3.36
CA LYS A 104 -2.64 -9.97 3.27
C LYS A 104 -1.59 -9.03 3.85
N MET A 105 -1.09 -9.35 5.04
CA MET A 105 -0.11 -8.52 5.72
C MET A 105 1.26 -8.55 5.04
N ARG A 106 1.69 -9.69 4.51
CA ARG A 106 2.94 -9.78 3.72
C ARG A 106 2.84 -8.97 2.44
N LEU A 107 1.76 -9.13 1.68
CA LEU A 107 1.51 -8.36 0.46
C LEU A 107 1.47 -6.86 0.74
N ALA A 108 0.71 -6.41 1.73
CA ALA A 108 0.63 -4.98 2.08
C ALA A 108 2.00 -4.38 2.45
N ARG A 109 2.82 -5.12 3.21
CA ARG A 109 4.16 -4.68 3.61
C ARG A 109 5.14 -4.64 2.44
N GLY A 110 5.06 -5.59 1.52
CA GLY A 110 5.85 -5.57 0.28
C GLY A 110 5.45 -4.39 -0.61
N TRP A 111 4.15 -4.24 -0.85
CA TRP A 111 3.57 -3.15 -1.63
C TRP A 111 3.97 -1.78 -1.10
N ILE A 112 3.80 -1.50 0.19
CA ILE A 112 4.09 -0.17 0.72
C ILE A 112 5.57 0.20 0.59
N ARG A 113 6.47 -0.78 0.72
CA ARG A 113 7.92 -0.56 0.51
C ARG A 113 8.21 -0.17 -0.93
N GLN A 114 7.61 -0.84 -1.90
CA GLN A 114 7.73 -0.49 -3.32
C GLN A 114 7.19 0.92 -3.60
N VAL A 115 5.98 1.22 -3.10
CA VAL A 115 5.34 2.54 -3.24
C VAL A 115 6.21 3.66 -2.67
N VAL A 116 6.68 3.51 -1.43
CA VAL A 116 7.48 4.52 -0.73
C VAL A 116 8.82 4.71 -1.41
N THR A 117 9.47 3.62 -1.82
CA THR A 117 10.75 3.68 -2.55
C THR A 117 10.61 4.50 -3.82
N HIS A 118 9.57 4.25 -4.60
CA HIS A 118 9.33 4.99 -5.84
C HIS A 118 8.94 6.46 -5.59
N TYR A 119 8.08 6.71 -4.59
CA TYR A 119 7.75 8.08 -4.16
C TYR A 119 9.00 8.90 -3.81
N LEU A 120 9.94 8.32 -3.05
CA LEU A 120 11.17 9.01 -2.64
C LEU A 120 12.09 9.31 -3.82
N TYR A 121 12.21 8.36 -4.75
CA TYR A 121 12.95 8.55 -5.99
C TYR A 121 12.38 9.73 -6.79
N GLU A 122 11.06 9.76 -7.02
CA GLU A 122 10.41 10.82 -7.77
C GLU A 122 10.43 12.17 -7.06
N LYS A 123 10.31 12.19 -5.73
CA LYS A 123 10.45 13.43 -4.95
C LYS A 123 11.87 14.01 -5.08
N SER A 124 12.90 13.15 -4.99
CA SER A 124 14.30 13.59 -5.11
C SER A 124 14.66 14.19 -6.46
N LYS A 125 13.95 13.84 -7.54
CA LYS A 125 14.11 14.46 -8.86
C LYS A 125 13.57 15.88 -8.94
N LYS A 126 12.51 16.18 -8.19
CA LYS A 126 11.82 17.48 -8.20
C LYS A 126 12.47 18.51 -7.29
N ASP A 127 13.26 18.04 -6.33
CA ASP A 127 14.03 18.88 -5.41
C ASP A 127 15.41 19.29 -6.00
N LYS A 128 15.74 18.82 -7.21
CA LYS A 128 16.90 19.25 -8.01
C LYS A 128 16.47 20.28 -9.05
#